data_AF-A0A367P9U9-F1
#
_entry.id   AF-A0A367P9U9-F1
#
_cell.length_a   1.000
_cell.length_b   1.000
_cell.length_c   1.000
_cell.angle_alpha   90.00
_cell.angle_beta   90.00
_cell.angle_gamma   90.00
#
_symmetry.space_group_name_H-M   'P 1'
#
loop_
_entity.id
_entity.type
_entity.pdbx_description
1 polymer ?
#
loop_
_entity_poly.entity_id
_entity_poly.type
_entity_poly.pdbx_seq_one_letter_code
_entity_poly.pdbx_strand_id
1 'polypeptide(L)'
;MRDGNILNQINNLACNQPETFQADENEKLAALESFLGFLKLQGKETKALRVARGLAEDTQERLNEGKALVAYNSVNVAEMAEQPVAPERATAWLAKIWSNLEERLEERETGIQDFARQAGLSIYAWPRKTPGAGGAGNNSTYDIEFLKLPASDAGPTALVPGSIAYVQDLTLKPAFWLKPLIQTGFALKGWRRIAFLVYGIGGLAVVGALLVLLWLALTTQSARKLTGDVVTLVLFAAMVGWLGFVFLSPFWRLIDLRIIMAPDLLLSLRERGVQLEAAKEPAGDGQHVRVIRLVRYSGRCPKCGETVHLYDGRREFPGRLVGKCDEHPAEHVYSFDRFTKTGSPLR
;
A
#
# COMPACT_ATOMS: atom_id res chain seq x y z
N MET A 1 43.59 -46.55 2.62
CA MET A 1 43.94 -45.17 3.01
C MET A 1 44.19 -44.39 1.74
N ARG A 2 43.16 -43.67 1.28
CA ARG A 2 43.22 -42.73 0.15
C ARG A 2 42.40 -41.52 0.59
N ASP A 3 43.12 -40.47 0.98
CA ASP A 3 42.55 -39.17 1.31
C ASP A 3 42.14 -38.48 0.01
N GLY A 4 40.83 -38.32 -0.18
CA GLY A 4 40.23 -37.60 -1.30
C GLY A 4 39.75 -36.24 -0.84
N ASN A 5 40.58 -35.23 -1.04
CA ASN A 5 40.27 -33.80 -0.90
C ASN A 5 39.07 -33.42 -1.78
N ILE A 6 37.93 -33.04 -1.18
CA ILE A 6 36.80 -32.43 -1.90
C ILE A 6 36.97 -30.91 -1.81
N LEU A 7 37.56 -30.33 -2.86
CA LEU A 7 37.62 -28.89 -3.09
C LEU A 7 36.27 -28.42 -3.64
N ASN A 8 35.60 -27.55 -2.88
CA ASN A 8 34.44 -26.78 -3.32
C ASN A 8 34.83 -25.87 -4.50
N GLN A 9 34.30 -26.15 -5.70
CA GLN A 9 34.46 -25.27 -6.86
C GLN A 9 33.44 -24.12 -6.81
N ILE A 10 33.96 -22.91 -6.63
CA ILE A 10 33.25 -21.66 -6.90
C ILE A 10 33.29 -21.45 -8.42
N ASN A 11 32.17 -21.69 -9.09
CA ASN A 11 32.05 -21.42 -10.52
C ASN A 11 31.88 -19.93 -10.77
N ASN A 12 32.95 -19.26 -11.22
CA ASN A 12 32.89 -17.95 -11.85
C ASN A 12 32.25 -18.10 -13.24
N LEU A 13 30.94 -17.91 -13.33
CA LEU A 13 30.24 -17.79 -14.61
C LEU A 13 30.36 -16.35 -15.10
N ALA A 14 31.09 -16.16 -16.19
CA ALA A 14 31.11 -14.91 -16.94
C ALA A 14 29.70 -14.63 -17.49
N CYS A 15 29.04 -13.61 -16.94
CA CYS A 15 27.77 -13.10 -17.45
C CYS A 15 27.98 -12.40 -18.80
N ASN A 16 27.37 -12.94 -19.85
CA ASN A 16 26.94 -12.15 -21.00
C ASN A 16 25.84 -11.20 -20.53
N GLN A 17 26.17 -9.92 -20.37
CA GLN A 17 25.27 -8.87 -19.91
C GLN A 17 24.39 -8.36 -21.06
N PRO A 18 23.06 -8.38 -20.97
CA PRO A 18 22.24 -7.36 -21.62
C PRO A 18 22.50 -6.03 -20.90
N GLU A 19 22.60 -4.94 -21.67
CA GLU A 19 23.01 -3.58 -21.28
C GLU A 19 22.59 -3.18 -19.84
N THR A 20 23.49 -3.43 -18.89
CA THR A 20 23.31 -2.99 -17.51
C THR A 20 23.75 -1.54 -17.43
N PHE A 21 22.81 -0.67 -17.06
CA PHE A 21 23.12 0.67 -16.64
C PHE A 21 24.12 0.62 -15.49
N GLN A 22 25.33 1.13 -15.72
CA GLN A 22 26.35 1.25 -14.69
C GLN A 22 25.98 2.41 -13.75
N ALA A 23 25.01 2.17 -12.86
CA ALA A 23 24.77 3.05 -11.73
C ALA A 23 25.99 3.05 -10.80
N ASP A 24 26.33 4.22 -10.26
CA ASP A 24 27.42 4.39 -9.29
C ASP A 24 27.18 3.48 -8.07
N GLU A 25 28.25 3.01 -7.43
CA GLU A 25 28.18 2.16 -6.25
C GLU A 25 27.42 2.84 -5.10
N ASN A 26 27.61 4.16 -4.97
CA ASN A 26 26.86 5.00 -4.03
C ASN A 26 25.36 5.02 -4.34
N GLU A 27 24.98 5.03 -5.62
CA GLU A 27 23.57 5.03 -6.02
C GLU A 27 22.91 3.68 -5.72
N LYS A 28 23.65 2.58 -5.88
CA LYS A 28 23.19 1.23 -5.49
C LYS A 28 23.01 1.10 -3.98
N LEU A 29 23.93 1.63 -3.18
CA LEU A 29 23.80 1.67 -1.72
C LEU A 29 22.56 2.48 -1.31
N ALA A 30 22.37 3.67 -1.89
CA ALA A 30 21.20 4.49 -1.61
C ALA A 30 19.88 3.81 -2.04
N ALA A 31 19.89 3.04 -3.15
CA ALA A 31 18.74 2.25 -3.57
C ALA A 31 18.40 1.11 -2.61
N LEU A 32 19.40 0.46 -2.01
CA LEU A 32 19.20 -0.54 -0.95
C LEU A 32 18.66 0.09 0.33
N GLU A 33 19.22 1.22 0.77
CA GLU A 33 18.72 1.97 1.93
C GLU A 33 17.27 2.41 1.74
N SER A 34 16.95 2.91 0.55
CA SER A 34 15.59 3.26 0.13
C SER A 34 14.65 2.06 0.23
N PHE A 35 15.04 0.90 -0.31
CA PHE A 35 14.24 -0.32 -0.25
C PHE A 35 14.04 -0.83 1.18
N LEU A 36 15.10 -0.85 2.01
CA LEU A 36 15.02 -1.22 3.43
C LEU A 36 14.15 -0.24 4.22
N GLY A 37 14.23 1.05 3.92
CA GLY A 37 13.35 2.10 4.47
C GLY A 37 11.89 1.84 4.13
N PHE A 38 11.60 1.50 2.87
CA PHE A 38 10.27 1.10 2.43
C PHE A 38 9.76 -0.14 3.17
N LEU A 39 10.59 -1.17 3.34
CA LEU A 39 10.24 -2.38 4.10
C LEU A 39 9.93 -2.08 5.57
N LYS A 40 10.61 -1.12 6.20
CA LYS A 40 10.33 -0.70 7.59
C LYS A 40 8.98 -0.01 7.76
N LEU A 41 8.49 0.71 6.73
CA LEU A 41 7.13 1.28 6.75
C LEU A 41 6.03 0.20 6.70
N GLN A 42 6.39 -1.04 6.37
CA GLN A 42 5.44 -2.15 6.29
C GLN A 42 5.18 -2.70 7.69
N GLY A 43 4.06 -2.31 8.29
CA GLY A 43 3.79 -2.58 9.72
C GLY A 43 3.87 -4.05 10.16
N LYS A 44 3.59 -5.04 9.29
CA LYS A 44 3.70 -6.47 9.66
C LYS A 44 4.79 -7.17 8.84
N GLU A 45 5.88 -7.53 9.52
CA GLU A 45 6.94 -8.34 8.96
C GLU A 45 6.44 -9.78 8.72
N THR A 46 6.40 -10.19 7.45
CA THR A 46 6.08 -11.57 7.07
C THR A 46 7.35 -12.32 6.69
N LYS A 47 7.28 -13.65 6.62
CA LYS A 47 8.42 -14.47 6.15
C LYS A 47 8.94 -14.05 4.77
N ALA A 48 8.04 -13.67 3.86
CA ALA A 48 8.40 -13.15 2.55
C ALA A 48 9.19 -11.83 2.63
N LEU A 49 8.72 -10.85 3.42
CA LEU A 49 9.45 -9.58 3.58
C LEU A 49 10.79 -9.76 4.29
N ARG A 50 10.89 -10.75 5.20
CA ARG A 50 12.15 -11.06 5.86
C ARG A 50 13.19 -11.62 4.88
N VAL A 51 12.78 -12.45 3.93
CA VAL A 51 13.65 -12.90 2.84
C VAL A 51 14.16 -11.71 2.02
N ALA A 52 13.27 -10.81 1.63
CA ALA A 52 13.66 -9.60 0.90
C ALA A 52 14.60 -8.69 1.70
N ARG A 53 14.35 -8.54 3.01
CA ARG A 53 15.19 -7.78 3.93
C ARG A 53 16.58 -8.38 4.03
N GLY A 54 16.68 -9.69 4.31
CA GLY A 54 17.96 -10.38 4.46
C GLY A 54 18.81 -10.31 3.18
N LEU A 55 18.19 -10.47 2.00
CA LEU A 55 18.88 -10.29 0.72
C LEU A 55 19.41 -8.86 0.56
N ALA A 56 18.61 -7.84 0.90
CA ALA A 56 19.03 -6.44 0.78
C ALA A 56 20.10 -6.05 1.81
N GLU A 57 20.01 -6.53 3.05
CA GLU A 57 21.00 -6.29 4.12
C GLU A 57 22.36 -6.92 3.77
N ASP A 58 22.39 -8.19 3.33
CA ASP A 58 23.66 -8.84 2.93
C ASP A 58 24.25 -8.19 1.67
N THR A 59 23.42 -7.81 0.69
CA THR A 59 23.88 -7.07 -0.49
C THR A 59 24.48 -5.71 -0.09
N GLN A 60 23.87 -5.01 0.88
CA GLN A 60 24.36 -3.73 1.38
C GLN A 60 25.69 -3.89 2.12
N GLU A 61 25.82 -4.91 2.96
CA GLU A 61 27.06 -5.22 3.67
C GLU A 61 28.20 -5.49 2.68
N ARG A 62 27.96 -6.32 1.66
CA ARG A 62 28.97 -6.61 0.63
C ARG A 62 29.42 -5.38 -0.13
N LEU A 63 28.51 -4.49 -0.51
CA LEU A 63 28.86 -3.24 -1.17
C LEU A 63 29.66 -2.31 -0.25
N ASN A 64 29.27 -2.20 1.03
CA ASN A 64 30.05 -1.43 2.01
C ASN A 64 31.47 -1.97 2.21
N GLU A 65 31.66 -3.29 2.07
CA GLU A 65 32.97 -3.94 2.12
C GLU A 65 33.73 -3.93 0.78
N GLY A 66 33.16 -3.35 -0.29
CA GLY A 66 33.73 -3.34 -1.64
C GLY A 66 33.82 -4.74 -2.28
N LYS A 67 33.02 -5.70 -1.80
CA LYS A 67 32.95 -7.07 -2.33
C LYS A 67 32.00 -7.11 -3.54
N ALA A 68 32.33 -7.95 -4.51
CA ALA A 68 31.46 -8.19 -5.65
C ALA A 68 30.08 -8.73 -5.20
N LEU A 69 29.03 -8.32 -5.92
CA LEU A 69 27.68 -8.84 -5.77
C LEU A 69 27.64 -10.32 -6.15
N VAL A 70 26.92 -11.13 -5.36
CA VAL A 70 26.84 -12.58 -5.53
C VAL A 70 25.39 -13.02 -5.54
N ALA A 71 25.10 -14.05 -6.32
CA ALA A 71 23.81 -14.72 -6.29
C ALA A 71 23.81 -15.84 -5.24
N TYR A 72 22.80 -15.85 -4.39
CA TYR A 72 22.68 -16.76 -3.25
C TYR A 72 21.88 -18.01 -3.62
N ASN A 73 22.20 -19.13 -2.97
CA ASN A 73 21.39 -20.33 -3.03
C ASN A 73 20.27 -20.30 -1.98
N SER A 74 19.34 -21.26 -2.05
CA SER A 74 18.20 -21.34 -1.12
C SER A 74 18.57 -21.53 0.35
N VAL A 75 19.72 -22.13 0.65
CA VAL A 75 20.21 -22.37 2.02
C VAL A 75 20.68 -21.05 2.64
N ASN A 76 21.52 -20.30 1.91
CA ASN A 76 22.02 -18.99 2.34
C ASN A 76 20.86 -18.02 2.59
N VAL A 77 19.86 -18.01 1.70
CA VAL A 77 18.66 -17.16 1.86
C VAL A 77 17.83 -17.55 3.08
N ALA A 78 17.74 -18.85 3.40
CA ALA A 78 17.04 -19.31 4.60
C ALA A 78 17.76 -18.88 5.90
N GLU A 79 19.09 -18.92 5.88
CA GLU A 79 19.95 -18.44 6.97
C GLU A 79 19.82 -16.93 7.17
N MET A 80 19.90 -16.13 6.10
CA MET A 80 19.67 -14.68 6.13
C MET A 80 18.28 -14.30 6.65
N ALA A 81 17.27 -15.14 6.37
CA ALA A 81 15.92 -14.94 6.87
C ALA A 81 15.71 -15.45 8.32
N GLU A 82 16.77 -15.92 8.99
CA GLU A 82 16.73 -16.50 10.35
C GLU A 82 15.67 -17.62 10.48
N GLN A 83 15.56 -18.49 9.47
CA GLN A 83 14.55 -19.56 9.47
C GLN A 83 15.23 -20.92 9.71
N PRO A 84 14.84 -21.66 10.76
CA PRO A 84 15.42 -22.97 11.05
C PRO A 84 14.85 -23.99 10.06
N VAL A 85 15.48 -24.12 8.90
CA VAL A 85 15.11 -25.06 7.84
C VAL A 85 16.32 -25.93 7.52
N ALA A 86 16.13 -27.25 7.49
CA ALA A 86 17.19 -28.16 7.08
C ALA A 86 17.60 -27.88 5.61
N PRO A 87 18.89 -27.99 5.26
CA PRO A 87 19.39 -27.65 3.92
C PRO A 87 18.63 -28.34 2.78
N GLU A 88 18.25 -29.60 2.97
CA GLU A 88 17.48 -30.42 2.02
C GLU A 88 16.09 -29.87 1.72
N ARG A 89 15.48 -29.14 2.67
CA ARG A 89 14.13 -28.57 2.56
C ARG A 89 14.14 -27.09 2.20
N ALA A 90 15.30 -26.44 2.20
CA ALA A 90 15.44 -25.01 1.96
C ALA A 90 14.87 -24.59 0.59
N THR A 91 15.13 -25.38 -0.46
CA THR A 91 14.62 -25.10 -1.82
C THR A 91 13.09 -25.14 -1.89
N ALA A 92 12.46 -26.17 -1.32
CA ALA A 92 11.00 -26.30 -1.33
C ALA A 92 10.32 -25.23 -0.47
N TRP A 93 10.93 -24.90 0.68
CA TRP A 93 10.48 -23.83 1.55
C TRP A 93 10.56 -22.46 0.87
N LEU A 94 11.71 -22.13 0.28
CA LEU A 94 11.92 -20.86 -0.39
C LEU A 94 11.04 -20.72 -1.62
N ALA A 95 10.83 -21.78 -2.40
CA ALA A 95 9.94 -21.72 -3.57
C ALA A 95 8.52 -21.25 -3.21
N LYS A 96 7.96 -21.74 -2.10
CA LYS A 96 6.62 -21.33 -1.63
C LYS A 96 6.58 -19.89 -1.10
N ILE A 97 7.66 -19.45 -0.45
CA ILE A 97 7.74 -18.08 0.08
C ILE A 97 8.02 -17.09 -1.04
N TRP A 98 8.82 -17.49 -2.02
CA TRP A 98 9.21 -16.67 -3.15
C TRP A 98 8.01 -16.29 -4.02
N SER A 99 7.11 -17.23 -4.32
CA SER A 99 5.89 -16.91 -5.05
C SER A 99 5.01 -15.90 -4.31
N ASN A 100 4.95 -15.98 -2.97
CA ASN A 100 4.24 -15.00 -2.15
C ASN A 100 4.99 -13.66 -2.08
N LEU A 101 6.32 -13.68 -2.16
CA LEU A 101 7.14 -12.49 -2.21
C LEU A 101 6.94 -11.75 -3.53
N GLU A 102 7.02 -12.45 -4.67
CA GLU A 102 6.80 -11.88 -6.01
C GLU A 102 5.44 -11.21 -6.10
N GLU A 103 4.36 -11.91 -5.76
CA GLU A 103 2.99 -11.36 -5.75
C GLU A 103 2.92 -10.05 -4.94
N ARG A 104 3.55 -10.04 -3.75
CA ARG A 104 3.51 -8.87 -2.87
C ARG A 104 4.42 -7.73 -3.29
N LEU A 105 5.53 -8.01 -3.97
CA LEU A 105 6.41 -6.99 -4.53
C LEU A 105 5.75 -6.34 -5.75
N GLU A 106 5.14 -7.13 -6.63
CA GLU A 106 4.36 -6.63 -7.78
C GLU A 106 3.22 -5.72 -7.33
N GLU A 107 2.45 -6.12 -6.31
CA GLU A 107 1.40 -5.27 -5.72
C GLU A 107 1.92 -3.93 -5.16
N ARG A 108 3.21 -3.86 -4.82
CA ARG A 108 3.85 -2.74 -4.12
C ARG A 108 4.89 -2.01 -4.96
N GLU A 109 5.04 -2.39 -6.22
CA GLU A 109 6.09 -1.88 -7.10
C GLU A 109 6.04 -0.36 -7.18
N THR A 110 4.84 0.20 -7.37
CA THR A 110 4.62 1.65 -7.41
C THR A 110 5.10 2.36 -6.15
N GLY A 111 4.87 1.79 -4.97
CA GLY A 111 5.33 2.32 -3.69
C GLY A 111 6.86 2.27 -3.53
N ILE A 112 7.50 1.19 -4.00
CA ILE A 112 8.96 1.06 -4.00
C ILE A 112 9.59 2.09 -4.94
N GLN A 113 9.04 2.24 -6.14
CA GLN A 113 9.49 3.23 -7.12
C GLN A 113 9.30 4.66 -6.62
N ASP A 114 8.17 4.96 -5.96
CA ASP A 114 7.92 6.27 -5.35
C ASP A 114 8.94 6.58 -4.25
N PHE A 115 9.27 5.61 -3.40
CA PHE A 115 10.24 5.79 -2.32
C PHE A 115 11.64 6.10 -2.89
N ALA A 116 12.07 5.38 -3.93
CA ALA A 116 13.33 5.63 -4.60
C ALA A 116 13.36 7.00 -5.31
N ARG A 117 12.24 7.40 -5.95
CA ARG A 117 12.11 8.72 -6.60
C ARG A 117 12.17 9.87 -5.59
N GLN A 118 11.57 9.69 -4.42
CA GLN A 118 11.62 10.66 -3.32
C GLN A 118 13.04 10.81 -2.74
N ALA A 119 13.82 9.73 -2.73
CA ALA A 119 15.24 9.77 -2.40
C ALA A 119 16.12 10.41 -3.51
N GLY A 120 15.52 10.83 -4.63
CA GLY A 120 16.24 11.44 -5.76
C GLY A 120 17.05 10.46 -6.60
N LEU A 121 16.75 9.16 -6.50
CA LEU A 121 17.48 8.09 -7.19
C LEU A 121 16.96 7.90 -8.62
N SER A 122 17.79 7.38 -9.51
CA SER A 122 17.37 6.94 -10.86
C SER A 122 17.05 5.44 -10.94
N ILE A 123 17.43 4.69 -9.90
CA ILE A 123 17.27 3.25 -9.79
C ILE A 123 16.55 2.84 -8.49
N TYR A 124 15.98 1.64 -8.49
CA TYR A 124 15.44 0.99 -7.29
C TYR A 124 15.91 -0.47 -7.19
N ALA A 125 16.02 -0.97 -5.96
CA ALA A 125 16.42 -2.34 -5.68
C ALA A 125 15.22 -3.30 -5.77
N TRP A 126 15.43 -4.47 -6.37
CA TRP A 126 14.40 -5.47 -6.60
C TRP A 126 14.92 -6.90 -6.39
N PRO A 127 14.32 -7.70 -5.49
CA PRO A 127 14.65 -9.12 -5.36
C PRO A 127 14.36 -9.91 -6.63
N ARG A 128 15.36 -10.64 -7.12
CA ARG A 128 15.29 -11.44 -8.35
C ARG A 128 15.64 -12.90 -8.09
N LYS A 129 14.99 -13.78 -8.85
CA LYS A 129 15.29 -15.21 -8.92
C LYS A 129 15.74 -15.57 -10.32
N THR A 130 16.90 -16.21 -10.42
CA THR A 130 17.38 -16.82 -11.66
C THR A 130 17.12 -18.33 -11.60
N PRO A 131 16.25 -18.88 -12.47
CA PRO A 131 15.98 -20.31 -12.48
C PRO A 131 17.23 -21.09 -12.93
N GLY A 132 17.55 -22.17 -12.21
CA GLY A 132 18.62 -23.08 -12.60
C GLY A 132 18.21 -23.98 -13.78
N ALA A 133 19.20 -24.43 -14.57
CA ALA A 133 18.99 -25.26 -15.77
C ALA A 133 18.47 -26.69 -15.49
N GLY A 134 18.17 -27.04 -14.24
CA GLY A 134 17.73 -28.38 -13.82
C GLY A 134 18.90 -29.37 -13.69
N GLY A 135 18.74 -30.36 -12.80
CA GLY A 135 19.77 -31.37 -12.48
C GLY A 135 20.46 -31.16 -11.13
N ALA A 136 21.13 -32.20 -10.63
CA ALA A 136 21.88 -32.15 -9.38
C ALA A 136 23.02 -31.11 -9.47
N GLY A 137 22.91 -30.01 -8.71
CA GLY A 137 23.87 -28.92 -8.70
C GLY A 137 23.41 -27.62 -9.39
N ASN A 138 22.36 -27.68 -10.23
CA ASN A 138 21.82 -26.52 -10.94
C ASN A 138 20.63 -25.92 -10.18
N ASN A 139 20.91 -25.40 -8.98
CA ASN A 139 19.89 -24.79 -8.13
C ASN A 139 19.53 -23.38 -8.63
N SER A 140 18.30 -22.94 -8.35
CA SER A 140 17.92 -21.55 -8.57
C SER A 140 18.73 -20.64 -7.66
N THR A 141 19.16 -19.50 -8.19
CA THR A 141 19.88 -18.49 -7.43
C THR A 141 19.03 -17.24 -7.25
N TYR A 142 19.36 -16.48 -6.21
CA TYR A 142 18.58 -15.34 -5.75
C TYR A 142 19.50 -14.16 -5.48
N ASP A 143 19.15 -12.98 -5.96
CA ASP A 143 19.96 -11.77 -5.80
C ASP A 143 19.10 -10.51 -5.76
N ILE A 144 19.73 -9.36 -5.56
CA ILE A 144 19.09 -8.06 -5.74
C ILE A 144 19.52 -7.49 -7.09
N GLU A 145 18.54 -7.19 -7.93
CA GLU A 145 18.71 -6.47 -9.18
C GLU A 145 18.44 -4.97 -8.97
N PHE A 146 19.12 -4.12 -9.73
CA PHE A 146 18.90 -2.68 -9.75
C PHE A 146 18.22 -2.27 -11.06
N LEU A 147 16.95 -1.86 -10.95
CA LEU A 147 16.12 -1.51 -12.09
C LEU A 147 16.01 0.01 -12.23
N LYS A 148 15.90 0.52 -13.46
CA LYS A 148 15.67 1.94 -13.72
C LYS A 148 14.24 2.33 -13.38
N LEU A 149 14.07 3.49 -12.77
CA LEU A 149 12.74 4.06 -12.54
C LEU A 149 12.08 4.44 -13.86
N PRO A 150 10.79 4.09 -14.07
CA PRO A 150 10.04 4.60 -15.21
C PRO A 150 9.85 6.11 -15.09
N ALA A 151 9.87 6.79 -16.24
CA ALA A 151 9.58 8.22 -16.33
C ALA A 151 8.17 8.49 -15.77
N SER A 152 8.08 9.41 -14.81
CA SER A 152 6.82 9.83 -14.19
C SER A 152 6.54 11.29 -14.51
N ASP A 153 5.27 11.63 -14.74
CA ASP A 153 4.82 13.01 -14.92
C ASP A 153 5.03 13.88 -13.66
N ALA A 154 5.21 13.24 -12.50
CA ALA A 154 5.62 13.91 -11.28
C ALA A 154 7.15 14.06 -11.28
N GLY A 155 7.63 15.27 -11.58
CA GLY A 155 9.05 15.60 -11.52
C GLY A 155 9.66 15.34 -10.13
N PRO A 156 10.99 15.15 -10.04
CA PRO A 156 11.69 14.94 -8.78
C PRO A 156 11.45 16.14 -7.87
N THR A 157 10.60 15.97 -6.86
CA THR A 157 10.35 17.01 -5.87
C THR A 157 11.37 16.82 -4.76
N ALA A 158 12.45 17.60 -4.79
CA ALA A 158 13.40 17.63 -3.70
C ALA A 158 12.64 17.97 -2.40
N LEU A 159 12.72 17.08 -1.41
CA LEU A 159 12.08 17.30 -0.12
C LEU A 159 12.69 18.52 0.56
N VAL A 160 11.84 19.46 0.97
CA VAL A 160 12.25 20.61 1.77
C VAL A 160 12.67 20.09 3.17
N PRO A 161 13.71 20.62 3.81
CA PRO A 161 14.07 20.22 5.17
C PRO A 161 12.87 20.31 6.13
N GLY A 162 12.57 19.20 6.83
CA GLY A 162 11.42 19.07 7.74
C GLY A 162 10.08 18.72 7.08
N SER A 163 10.03 18.61 5.74
CA SER A 163 8.90 18.06 5.00
C SER A 163 8.88 16.53 5.05
N ILE A 164 7.71 15.95 4.85
CA ILE A 164 7.49 14.49 4.84
C ILE A 164 7.15 14.01 3.44
N ALA A 165 7.69 12.84 3.10
CA ALA A 165 7.34 12.09 1.90
C ALA A 165 6.34 11.00 2.27
N TYR A 166 5.23 10.92 1.54
CA TYR A 166 4.24 9.87 1.69
C TYR A 166 4.40 8.84 0.59
N VAL A 167 4.25 7.58 0.99
CA VAL A 167 4.33 6.42 0.10
C VAL A 167 2.96 5.78 0.09
N GLN A 168 2.52 5.41 -1.11
CA GLN A 168 1.24 4.75 -1.32
C GLN A 168 1.39 3.25 -1.10
N ASP A 169 0.66 2.71 -0.12
CA ASP A 169 0.46 1.28 0.07
C ASP A 169 -0.95 0.88 -0.42
N LEU A 170 -1.00 -0.02 -1.39
CA LEU A 170 -2.22 -0.55 -2.00
C LEU A 170 -2.69 -1.87 -1.37
N THR A 171 -1.90 -2.46 -0.46
CA THR A 171 -2.10 -3.84 0.03
C THR A 171 -3.08 -3.97 1.20
N LEU A 172 -4.18 -3.24 1.14
CA LEU A 172 -5.17 -3.17 2.21
C LEU A 172 -6.23 -4.25 2.11
N LYS A 173 -6.60 -4.84 3.26
CA LYS A 173 -7.64 -5.88 3.31
C LYS A 173 -9.03 -5.26 3.46
N PRO A 174 -9.92 -5.40 2.46
CA PRO A 174 -11.30 -4.98 2.60
C PRO A 174 -12.06 -5.86 3.62
N ALA A 175 -13.21 -5.36 4.09
CA ALA A 175 -14.14 -6.17 4.88
C ALA A 175 -14.54 -7.46 4.13
N PHE A 176 -14.79 -8.55 4.86
CA PHE A 176 -14.96 -9.88 4.26
C PHE A 176 -16.12 -9.95 3.24
N TRP A 177 -17.20 -9.21 3.47
CA TRP A 177 -18.38 -9.14 2.60
C TRP A 177 -18.14 -8.28 1.34
N LEU A 178 -17.05 -7.50 1.32
CA LEU A 178 -16.62 -6.68 0.17
C LEU A 178 -15.46 -7.33 -0.60
N LYS A 179 -14.91 -8.47 -0.15
CA LYS A 179 -13.84 -9.20 -0.85
C LYS A 179 -14.10 -9.41 -2.36
N PRO A 180 -15.26 -9.89 -2.83
CA PRO A 180 -15.50 -10.07 -4.27
C PRO A 180 -15.59 -8.74 -5.04
N LEU A 181 -15.81 -7.62 -4.34
CA LEU A 181 -15.88 -6.28 -4.91
C LEU A 181 -14.49 -5.58 -4.97
N ILE A 182 -13.60 -5.83 -4.00
CA ILE A 182 -12.42 -4.96 -3.72
C ILE A 182 -11.05 -5.66 -3.92
N GLN A 183 -10.98 -6.95 -4.25
CA GLN A 183 -9.76 -7.76 -4.23
C GLN A 183 -8.51 -7.24 -4.99
N THR A 184 -8.62 -6.26 -5.89
CA THR A 184 -7.47 -5.76 -6.70
C THR A 184 -7.50 -4.23 -6.93
N GLY A 185 -8.12 -3.47 -6.03
CA GLY A 185 -8.43 -2.06 -6.31
C GLY A 185 -9.72 -1.94 -7.13
N PHE A 186 -10.55 -0.95 -6.79
CA PHE A 186 -11.91 -0.83 -7.31
C PHE A 186 -11.91 -0.04 -8.63
N ALA A 187 -11.40 -0.64 -9.71
CA ALA A 187 -11.67 -0.07 -11.03
C ALA A 187 -13.19 0.00 -11.22
N LEU A 188 -13.75 1.21 -11.33
CA LEU A 188 -15.18 1.46 -11.56
C LEU A 188 -15.54 1.08 -13.02
N LYS A 189 -15.26 -0.16 -13.42
CA LYS A 189 -15.64 -0.74 -14.71
C LYS A 189 -16.81 -1.70 -14.52
N GLY A 190 -17.74 -1.64 -15.49
CA GLY A 190 -18.86 -2.59 -15.60
C GLY A 190 -19.84 -2.58 -14.42
N TRP A 191 -20.27 -3.77 -13.98
CA TRP A 191 -21.30 -3.94 -12.96
C TRP A 191 -20.87 -3.45 -11.57
N ARG A 192 -19.58 -3.38 -11.25
CA ARG A 192 -19.12 -2.86 -9.94
C ARG A 192 -19.45 -1.37 -9.74
N ARG A 193 -19.40 -0.57 -10.82
CA ARG A 193 -19.88 0.82 -10.82
C ARG A 193 -21.38 0.88 -10.57
N ILE A 194 -22.14 0.00 -11.21
CA ILE A 194 -23.59 -0.10 -11.01
C ILE A 194 -23.89 -0.53 -9.57
N ALA A 195 -23.15 -1.46 -8.98
CA ALA A 195 -23.33 -1.88 -7.58
C ALA A 195 -23.08 -0.72 -6.60
N PHE A 196 -22.03 0.09 -6.82
CA PHE A 196 -21.75 1.28 -6.01
C PHE A 196 -22.86 2.34 -6.16
N LEU A 197 -23.33 2.57 -7.40
CA LEU A 197 -24.45 3.47 -7.66
C LEU A 197 -25.77 2.95 -7.08
N VAL A 198 -26.05 1.65 -7.19
CA VAL A 198 -27.23 0.99 -6.61
C VAL A 198 -27.15 1.01 -5.10
N TYR A 199 -25.97 0.96 -4.49
CA TYR A 199 -25.83 1.11 -3.05
C TYR A 199 -26.14 2.55 -2.60
N GLY A 200 -25.61 3.56 -3.29
CA GLY A 200 -25.93 4.96 -3.01
C GLY A 200 -27.40 5.32 -3.27
N ILE A 201 -27.90 4.98 -4.47
CA ILE A 201 -29.30 5.19 -4.89
C ILE A 201 -30.25 4.33 -4.08
N GLY A 202 -29.88 3.10 -3.76
CA GLY A 202 -30.66 2.18 -2.94
C GLY A 202 -30.77 2.67 -1.49
N GLY A 203 -29.68 3.19 -0.91
CA GLY A 203 -29.74 3.88 0.37
C GLY A 203 -30.69 5.08 0.33
N LEU A 204 -30.65 5.87 -0.74
CA LEU A 204 -31.53 7.01 -0.95
C LEU A 204 -33.01 6.58 -1.13
N ALA A 205 -33.24 5.46 -1.82
CA ALA A 205 -34.56 4.85 -1.99
C ALA A 205 -35.12 4.30 -0.68
N VAL A 206 -34.29 3.68 0.18
CA VAL A 206 -34.69 3.22 1.51
C VAL A 206 -35.04 4.40 2.40
N VAL A 207 -34.21 5.45 2.44
CA VAL A 207 -34.51 6.68 3.17
C VAL A 207 -35.79 7.33 2.65
N GLY A 208 -35.95 7.42 1.33
CA GLY A 208 -37.17 7.92 0.68
C GLY A 208 -38.40 7.09 1.05
N ALA A 209 -38.31 5.76 1.05
CA ALA A 209 -39.38 4.86 1.45
C ALA A 209 -39.76 5.04 2.92
N LEU A 210 -38.78 5.20 3.82
CA LEU A 210 -39.04 5.50 5.24
C LEU A 210 -39.73 6.85 5.42
N LEU A 211 -39.36 7.87 4.64
CA LEU A 211 -40.03 9.17 4.65
C LEU A 211 -41.45 9.10 4.08
N VAL A 212 -41.69 8.28 3.05
CA VAL A 212 -43.03 8.04 2.49
C VAL A 212 -43.89 7.26 3.48
N LEU A 213 -43.36 6.23 4.15
CA LEU A 213 -44.05 5.51 5.22
C LEU A 213 -44.38 6.43 6.40
N LEU A 214 -43.46 7.33 6.76
CA LEU A 214 -43.69 8.37 7.76
C LEU A 214 -44.85 9.29 7.33
N TRP A 215 -44.84 9.75 6.07
CA TRP A 215 -45.89 10.59 5.51
C TRP A 215 -47.26 9.87 5.46
N LEU A 216 -47.29 8.59 5.10
CA LEU A 216 -48.48 7.74 5.16
C LEU A 216 -49.00 7.60 6.60
N ALA A 217 -48.13 7.37 7.57
CA ALA A 217 -48.51 7.28 8.99
C ALA A 217 -49.05 8.63 9.54
N LEU A 218 -48.56 9.75 9.01
CA LEU A 218 -49.08 11.08 9.33
C LEU A 218 -50.48 11.32 8.76
N THR A 219 -50.73 10.86 7.52
CA THR A 219 -51.95 11.18 6.76
C THR A 219 -53.11 10.18 6.98
N THR A 220 -52.83 8.93 7.32
CA THR A 220 -53.84 7.88 7.50
C THR A 220 -54.41 7.80 8.92
N GLN A 221 -53.76 8.42 9.91
CA GLN A 221 -54.28 8.48 11.27
C GLN A 221 -55.24 9.66 11.44
N SER A 222 -56.52 9.41 11.19
CA SER A 222 -57.65 10.34 11.39
C SER A 222 -58.01 10.58 12.86
N ALA A 223 -57.28 9.97 13.81
CA ALA A 223 -57.52 10.08 15.25
C ALA A 223 -56.61 11.16 15.86
N ARG A 224 -57.16 11.87 16.85
CA ARG A 224 -56.53 12.97 17.62
C ARG A 224 -55.09 12.59 18.03
N LYS A 225 -54.09 13.10 17.31
CA LYS A 225 -52.67 12.86 17.61
C LYS A 225 -52.39 13.34 19.04
N LEU A 226 -51.97 12.46 19.94
CA LEU A 226 -51.45 12.89 21.24
C LEU A 226 -50.10 13.58 21.04
N THR A 227 -49.73 14.49 21.95
CA THR A 227 -48.42 15.18 21.91
C THR A 227 -47.25 14.20 21.85
N GLY A 228 -47.38 13.01 22.46
CA GLY A 228 -46.39 11.94 22.41
C GLY A 228 -46.15 11.39 20.99
N ASP A 229 -47.20 11.25 20.18
CA ASP A 229 -47.08 10.76 18.80
C ASP A 229 -46.34 11.75 17.90
N VAL A 230 -46.57 13.05 18.10
CA VAL A 230 -45.88 14.10 17.33
C VAL A 230 -44.38 14.10 17.66
N VAL A 231 -44.02 13.93 18.93
CA VAL A 231 -42.61 13.86 19.35
C VAL A 231 -41.91 12.63 18.76
N THR A 232 -42.53 11.45 18.80
CA THR A 232 -41.94 10.24 18.22
C THR A 232 -41.75 10.36 16.71
N LEU A 233 -42.71 10.97 16.01
CA LEU A 233 -42.62 11.27 14.58
C LEU A 233 -41.46 12.22 14.23
N VAL A 234 -41.28 13.29 15.01
CA VAL A 234 -40.17 14.25 14.82
C VAL A 234 -38.82 13.57 15.07
N LEU A 235 -38.72 12.78 16.14
CA LEU A 235 -37.49 12.03 16.44
C LEU A 235 -37.17 11.00 15.36
N PHE A 236 -38.17 10.31 14.83
CA PHE A 236 -38.00 9.36 13.73
C PHE A 236 -37.56 10.08 12.45
N ALA A 237 -38.19 11.20 12.09
CA ALA A 237 -37.78 12.02 10.95
C ALA A 237 -36.32 12.52 11.10
N ALA A 238 -35.97 13.01 12.29
CA ALA A 238 -34.61 13.45 12.61
C ALA A 238 -33.61 12.28 12.51
N MET A 239 -33.96 11.10 13.01
CA MET A 239 -33.12 9.89 12.92
C MET A 239 -32.92 9.46 11.46
N VAL A 240 -33.98 9.42 10.65
CA VAL A 240 -33.89 9.05 9.22
C VAL A 240 -33.08 10.08 8.44
N GLY A 241 -33.31 11.38 8.68
CA GLY A 241 -32.53 12.46 8.07
C GLY A 241 -31.06 12.41 8.47
N TRP A 242 -30.77 12.19 9.75
CA TRP A 242 -29.41 12.01 10.27
C TRP A 242 -28.72 10.80 9.64
N LEU A 243 -29.39 9.64 9.60
CA LEU A 243 -28.84 8.42 9.02
C LEU A 243 -28.58 8.58 7.52
N GLY A 244 -29.51 9.20 6.80
CA GLY A 244 -29.34 9.54 5.39
C GLY A 244 -28.15 10.49 5.16
N PHE A 245 -28.01 11.52 5.98
CA PHE A 245 -26.87 12.44 5.91
C PHE A 245 -25.53 11.73 6.17
N VAL A 246 -25.43 10.93 7.23
CA VAL A 246 -24.22 10.15 7.56
C VAL A 246 -23.86 9.20 6.41
N PHE A 247 -24.84 8.52 5.84
CA PHE A 247 -24.63 7.55 4.76
C PHE A 247 -24.24 8.21 3.43
N LEU A 248 -24.85 9.34 3.09
CA LEU A 248 -24.67 9.98 1.78
C LEU A 248 -23.49 10.97 1.77
N SER A 249 -23.14 11.57 2.91
CA SER A 249 -22.03 12.53 3.01
C SER A 249 -20.68 12.04 2.48
N PRO A 250 -20.22 10.78 2.68
CA PRO A 250 -18.95 10.33 2.11
C PRO A 250 -18.97 10.31 0.58
N PHE A 251 -20.12 10.05 -0.07
CA PHE A 251 -20.20 10.03 -1.53
C PHE A 251 -20.03 11.42 -2.13
N TRP A 252 -20.71 12.43 -1.57
CA TRP A 252 -20.56 13.83 -1.99
C TRP A 252 -19.12 14.32 -1.77
N ARG A 253 -18.56 14.06 -0.58
CA ARG A 253 -17.17 14.42 -0.28
C ARG A 253 -16.16 13.74 -1.19
N LEU A 254 -16.39 12.48 -1.58
CA LEU A 254 -15.52 11.76 -2.51
C LEU A 254 -15.55 12.39 -3.92
N ILE A 255 -16.69 12.90 -4.37
CA ILE A 255 -16.80 13.58 -5.67
C ILE A 255 -16.00 14.89 -5.66
N ASP A 256 -16.14 15.68 -4.60
CA ASP A 256 -15.52 17.00 -4.51
C ASP A 256 -14.01 16.91 -4.19
N LEU A 257 -13.64 16.16 -3.15
CA LEU A 257 -12.27 16.09 -2.65
C LEU A 257 -11.41 15.07 -3.42
N ARG A 258 -12.05 14.09 -4.09
CA ARG A 258 -11.44 12.92 -4.75
C ARG A 258 -10.60 12.01 -3.85
N ILE A 259 -10.32 12.42 -2.63
CA ILE A 259 -9.70 11.59 -1.59
C ILE A 259 -10.36 11.92 -0.25
N ILE A 260 -10.79 10.88 0.46
CA ILE A 260 -11.39 10.99 1.79
C ILE A 260 -10.88 9.85 2.68
N MET A 261 -11.09 9.95 3.99
CA MET A 261 -10.96 8.78 4.86
C MET A 261 -11.98 7.71 4.43
N ALA A 262 -11.54 6.46 4.32
CA ALA A 262 -12.43 5.37 3.97
C ALA A 262 -13.46 5.17 5.10
N PRO A 263 -14.77 5.11 4.78
CA PRO A 263 -15.79 4.81 5.78
C PRO A 263 -15.51 3.46 6.46
N ASP A 264 -15.74 3.39 7.78
CA ASP A 264 -15.48 2.18 8.58
C ASP A 264 -16.20 0.94 8.03
N LEU A 265 -17.34 1.14 7.38
CA LEU A 265 -18.11 0.08 6.74
C LEU A 265 -17.33 -0.66 5.63
N LEU A 266 -16.40 0.02 4.95
CA LEU A 266 -15.58 -0.56 3.89
C LEU A 266 -14.33 -1.28 4.41
N LEU A 267 -13.96 -1.03 5.66
CA LEU A 267 -12.71 -1.49 6.25
C LEU A 267 -12.93 -2.73 7.12
N SER A 268 -11.90 -3.57 7.20
CA SER A 268 -11.83 -4.56 8.27
C SER A 268 -11.61 -3.84 9.61
N LEU A 269 -12.17 -4.36 10.70
CA LEU A 269 -12.08 -3.78 12.06
C LEU A 269 -10.65 -3.49 12.56
N ARG A 270 -9.63 -4.03 11.89
CA ARG A 270 -8.21 -3.88 12.25
C ARG A 270 -7.43 -2.88 11.38
N GLU A 271 -7.99 -2.41 10.28
CA GLU A 271 -7.29 -1.47 9.40
C GLU A 271 -7.59 -0.03 9.82
N ARG A 272 -6.55 0.77 10.06
CA ARG A 272 -6.65 2.20 10.38
C ARG A 272 -5.93 3.04 9.33
N GLY A 273 -6.23 4.34 9.28
CA GLY A 273 -5.51 5.27 8.40
C GLY A 273 -5.65 4.92 6.91
N VAL A 274 -6.80 4.37 6.51
CA VAL A 274 -7.08 4.02 5.11
C VAL A 274 -7.87 5.15 4.46
N GLN A 275 -7.48 5.52 3.25
CA GLN A 275 -8.15 6.50 2.42
C GLN A 275 -8.89 5.80 1.27
N LEU A 276 -9.96 6.43 0.84
CA LEU A 276 -10.66 6.13 -0.40
C LEU A 276 -10.26 7.19 -1.42
N GLU A 277 -9.56 6.78 -2.48
CA GLU A 277 -9.05 7.65 -3.53
C GLU A 277 -9.75 7.38 -4.86
N ALA A 278 -10.18 8.44 -5.55
CA ALA A 278 -10.67 8.40 -6.92
C ALA A 278 -9.54 8.83 -7.89
N ALA A 279 -8.81 7.85 -8.41
CA ALA A 279 -7.71 8.03 -9.34
C ALA A 279 -8.16 7.91 -10.80
N LYS A 280 -7.34 8.40 -11.73
CA LYS A 280 -7.47 8.10 -13.17
C LYS A 280 -6.31 7.20 -13.54
N GLU A 281 -6.59 6.02 -14.06
CA GLU A 281 -5.57 5.08 -14.53
C GLU A 281 -5.68 4.93 -16.05
N PRO A 282 -4.57 4.91 -16.79
CA PRO A 282 -4.59 4.57 -18.21
C PRO A 282 -5.00 3.09 -18.36
N ALA A 283 -6.11 2.83 -19.03
CA ALA A 283 -6.44 1.48 -19.46
C ALA A 283 -5.55 1.09 -20.65
N GLY A 284 -5.35 -0.22 -20.84
CA GLY A 284 -4.54 -0.79 -21.94
C GLY A 284 -4.88 -0.29 -23.35
N ASP A 285 -6.04 0.34 -23.55
CA ASP A 285 -6.47 0.96 -24.81
C ASP A 285 -6.16 2.48 -24.91
N GLY A 286 -5.30 3.01 -24.03
CA GLY A 286 -4.99 4.45 -23.97
C GLY A 286 -6.11 5.35 -23.42
N GLN A 287 -7.24 4.76 -23.00
CA GLN A 287 -8.32 5.51 -22.36
C GLN A 287 -8.13 5.62 -20.85
N HIS A 288 -8.25 6.83 -20.29
CA HIS A 288 -8.21 7.02 -18.85
C HIS A 288 -9.52 6.56 -18.18
N VAL A 289 -9.42 5.55 -17.33
CA VAL A 289 -10.53 5.04 -16.54
C VAL A 289 -10.48 5.65 -15.15
N ARG A 290 -11.64 6.09 -14.64
CA ARG A 290 -11.74 6.51 -13.24
C ARG A 290 -11.82 5.25 -12.37
N VAL A 291 -10.88 5.12 -11.44
CA VAL A 291 -10.75 4.01 -10.51
C VAL A 291 -10.94 4.55 -9.11
N ILE A 292 -11.78 3.89 -8.31
CA ILE A 292 -11.77 4.13 -6.86
C ILE A 292 -10.84 3.09 -6.26
N ARG A 293 -10.02 3.43 -5.28
CA ARG A 293 -9.16 2.43 -4.62
C ARG A 293 -9.02 2.75 -3.15
N LEU A 294 -8.86 1.70 -2.37
CA LEU A 294 -8.43 1.80 -0.99
C LEU A 294 -6.92 1.94 -1.01
N VAL A 295 -6.44 3.01 -0.41
CA VAL A 295 -5.02 3.35 -0.38
C VAL A 295 -4.67 3.75 1.04
N ARG A 296 -3.46 3.41 1.48
CA ARG A 296 -2.89 3.95 2.72
C ARG A 296 -1.68 4.75 2.33
N TYR A 297 -1.74 6.05 2.58
CA TYR A 297 -0.56 6.89 2.53
C TYR A 297 0.12 6.85 3.90
N SER A 298 1.37 6.40 3.93
CA SER A 298 2.22 6.44 5.12
C SER A 298 3.53 7.13 4.79
N GLY A 299 4.09 7.84 5.76
CA GLY A 299 5.39 8.48 5.63
C GLY A 299 6.20 8.29 6.90
N ARG A 300 7.49 8.60 6.83
CA ARG A 300 8.36 8.60 8.01
C ARG A 300 8.42 10.00 8.62
N CYS A 301 8.18 10.12 9.92
CA CYS A 301 8.24 11.40 10.60
C CYS A 301 9.69 11.93 10.59
N PRO A 302 9.95 13.14 10.08
CA PRO A 302 11.29 13.73 10.10
C PRO A 302 11.76 14.15 11.49
N LYS A 303 10.86 14.25 12.49
CA LYS A 303 11.20 14.65 13.88
C LYS A 303 11.60 13.44 14.75
N CYS A 304 10.78 12.39 14.81
CA CYS A 304 11.03 11.22 15.67
C CYS A 304 11.33 9.92 14.91
N GLY A 305 11.16 9.89 13.59
CA GLY A 305 11.40 8.68 12.79
C GLY A 305 10.29 7.64 12.81
N GLU A 306 9.21 7.86 13.57
CA GLU A 306 8.03 7.00 13.63
C GLU A 306 7.10 7.19 12.41
N THR A 307 6.16 6.26 12.22
CA THR A 307 5.21 6.27 11.10
C THR A 307 4.19 7.41 11.23
N VAL A 308 3.92 8.08 10.12
CA VAL A 308 2.86 9.09 9.97
C VAL A 308 1.77 8.52 9.08
N HIS A 309 0.53 8.55 9.58
CA HIS A 309 -0.65 8.16 8.83
C HIS A 309 -1.55 9.36 8.55
N LEU A 310 -2.31 9.30 7.46
CA LEU A 310 -3.28 10.34 7.16
C LEU A 310 -4.57 10.17 7.97
N TYR A 311 -5.05 11.28 8.50
CA TYR A 311 -6.31 11.41 9.24
C TYR A 311 -7.11 12.62 8.74
N ASP A 312 -8.40 12.65 9.07
CA ASP A 312 -9.23 13.84 8.87
C ASP A 312 -8.73 15.00 9.75
N GLY A 313 -8.50 16.16 9.13
CA GLY A 313 -8.10 17.41 9.78
C GLY A 313 -9.16 18.00 10.72
N ARG A 314 -10.40 17.50 10.67
CA ARG A 314 -11.51 17.90 11.55
C ARG A 314 -11.68 19.43 11.59
N ARG A 315 -11.81 20.01 12.80
CA ARG A 315 -12.07 21.45 12.99
C ARG A 315 -10.83 22.30 12.74
N GLU A 316 -9.63 21.74 12.88
CA GLU A 316 -8.37 22.46 12.73
C GLU A 316 -8.01 22.65 11.26
N PHE A 317 -8.26 21.64 10.43
CA PHE A 317 -8.03 21.69 8.98
C PHE A 317 -9.26 21.15 8.22
N PRO A 318 -10.35 21.93 8.13
CA PRO A 318 -11.62 21.46 7.58
C PRO A 318 -11.49 21.05 6.11
N GLY A 319 -11.98 19.85 5.79
CA GLY A 319 -11.99 19.33 4.42
C GLY A 319 -10.63 18.87 3.90
N ARG A 320 -9.58 18.86 4.73
CA ARG A 320 -8.23 18.41 4.36
C ARG A 320 -7.85 17.16 5.12
N LEU A 321 -7.11 16.27 4.44
CA LEU A 321 -6.40 15.18 5.10
C LEU A 321 -5.05 15.70 5.59
N VAL A 322 -4.67 15.31 6.80
CA VAL A 322 -3.41 15.69 7.45
C VAL A 322 -2.68 14.45 7.93
N GLY A 323 -1.35 14.42 7.78
CA GLY A 323 -0.54 13.39 8.39
C GLY A 323 -0.36 13.64 9.87
N LYS A 324 -0.59 12.63 10.69
CA LYS A 324 -0.29 12.65 12.13
C LYS A 324 0.66 11.51 12.45
N CYS A 325 1.71 11.82 13.20
CA CYS A 325 2.61 10.81 13.74
C CYS A 325 1.89 9.92 14.74
N ASP A 326 2.19 8.62 14.75
CA ASP A 326 1.58 7.69 15.70
C ASP A 326 2.07 7.88 17.14
N GLU A 327 3.32 8.32 17.33
CA GLU A 327 3.89 8.58 18.66
C GLU A 327 3.43 9.92 19.23
N HIS A 328 3.46 10.98 18.41
CA HIS A 328 3.11 12.35 18.81
C HIS A 328 2.04 12.97 17.91
N PRO A 329 0.79 12.47 17.92
CA PRO A 329 -0.25 12.86 16.95
C PRO A 329 -0.76 14.30 17.09
N ALA A 330 -0.52 14.95 18.23
CA ALA A 330 -0.93 16.33 18.50
C ALA A 330 0.12 17.37 18.02
N GLU A 331 1.41 17.02 18.14
CA GLU A 331 2.55 17.91 17.89
C GLU A 331 3.16 17.70 16.51
N HIS A 332 3.26 16.46 16.05
CA HIS A 332 3.86 16.13 14.75
C HIS A 332 2.75 16.00 13.70
N VAL A 333 2.33 17.14 13.16
CA VAL A 333 1.25 17.24 12.17
C VAL A 333 1.80 17.81 10.87
N TYR A 334 1.46 17.16 9.75
CA TYR A 334 1.95 17.51 8.43
C TYR A 334 0.80 17.66 7.43
N SER A 335 0.95 18.55 6.46
CA SER A 335 0.00 18.66 5.35
C SER A 335 0.12 17.45 4.43
N PHE A 336 -0.89 17.20 3.62
CA PHE A 336 -0.81 16.17 2.58
C PHE A 336 -1.23 16.75 1.24
N ASP A 337 -0.36 16.62 0.23
CA ASP A 337 -0.71 16.82 -1.16
C ASP A 337 -0.68 15.48 -1.91
N ARG A 338 -1.83 15.11 -2.49
CA ARG A 338 -1.99 13.86 -3.23
C ARG A 338 -1.17 13.81 -4.51
N PHE A 339 -0.89 14.95 -5.13
CA PHE A 339 -0.23 14.99 -6.44
C PHE A 339 1.27 14.81 -6.27
N THR A 340 1.89 15.60 -5.40
CA THR A 340 3.32 15.48 -5.10
C THR A 340 3.65 14.35 -4.13
N LYS A 341 2.65 13.83 -3.39
CA LYS A 341 2.84 12.87 -2.28
C LYS A 341 3.79 13.41 -1.21
N THR A 342 3.80 14.73 -0.99
CA THR A 342 4.63 15.40 0.02
C THR A 342 3.79 16.21 1.00
N GLY A 343 4.39 16.60 2.11
CA GLY A 343 3.75 17.37 3.17
C GLY A 343 4.69 18.34 3.87
N SER A 344 4.25 19.57 4.12
CA SER A 344 4.95 20.52 4.98
C SER A 344 4.52 20.38 6.44
N PRO A 345 5.39 20.71 7.41
CA PRO A 345 4.99 20.72 8.82
C PRO A 345 3.92 21.79 9.05
N LEU A 346 2.85 21.38 9.73
CA LEU A 346 1.78 22.25 10.23
C LEU A 346 1.96 22.55 11.73
N ARG A 347 2.67 21.67 12.46
CA ARG A 347 3.13 21.82 13.84
C ARG A 347 4.51 21.20 14.05
#